data_AF-A0A5J4XR11-F1
#
_entry.id   AF-A0A5J4XR11-F1
#
_cell.length_a   1.000
_cell.length_b   1.000
_cell.length_c   1.000
_cell.angle_alpha   90.00
_cell.angle_beta   90.00
_cell.angle_gamma   90.00
#
_symmetry.space_group_name_H-M   'P 1'
#
loop_
_entity.id
_entity.type
_entity.pdbx_description
1 polymer ?
#
loop_
_entity_poly.entity_id
_entity_poly.type
_entity_poly.pdbx_seq_one_letter_code
_entity_poly.pdbx_strand_id
1 'polypeptide(L)'
;MNAVSRKTSCSDYSEVSTSYLLQTGDGQNFIFDVGTGSIVNLYATNVNLATINKVFLSHLHSDHITDLAPLYAIANGRTSPLQVWGPSGATAATGTNATVAGLRAFLGWDQVSRNHVSQFPANYTGNQIVANEFLYNVTNQIIYNQSGVQVWSNPAFHYDTPGPVSLKLRWNNITVTYSGDTVPLTTFVNFAQGSDVVIHESVGPVWNFSTAGVAGQNILLNHTSQTQVGQVFAALNPAPRLAIATHLSVNEYSIVPIISAIRSTYPVGPLAIAQDLNVWDISPTNITQRRFLVQPNIQGGIFVPVGGTTDPAGYSLPTVSAQTWPFPTVTDTGLTLLSTAVNTTSTSQTSTAG
;
A
#
# COMPACT_ATOMS: atom_id res chain seq x y z
N MET A 1 -7.73 6.71 9.59
CA MET A 1 -7.28 5.39 9.10
C MET A 1 -6.27 5.63 8.01
N ASN A 2 -5.17 4.88 7.99
CA ASN A 2 -3.95 5.41 7.37
C ASN A 2 -3.56 4.78 6.01
N ALA A 3 -4.46 4.75 5.03
CA ALA A 3 -4.25 4.25 3.64
C ALA A 3 -3.20 5.00 2.76
N VAL A 4 -1.94 4.56 2.80
CA VAL A 4 -0.79 4.93 1.91
C VAL A 4 -1.08 4.59 0.43
N SER A 5 -0.52 5.22 -0.63
CA SER A 5 -1.04 4.95 -2.00
C SER A 5 -0.15 5.29 -3.23
N ARG A 6 0.00 4.31 -4.16
CA ARG A 6 0.15 4.35 -5.66
C ARG A 6 -0.20 2.91 -6.22
N LYS A 7 0.18 2.29 -7.38
CA LYS A 7 0.88 2.63 -8.66
C LYS A 7 0.80 1.50 -9.74
N THR A 8 0.73 1.81 -11.04
CA THR A 8 0.72 0.82 -12.16
C THR A 8 2.05 0.10 -12.46
N SER A 9 2.02 -1.23 -12.56
CA SER A 9 2.82 -2.20 -13.37
C SER A 9 4.35 -2.22 -13.34
N CYS A 10 5.05 -1.08 -13.26
CA CYS A 10 6.51 -1.02 -13.32
C CYS A 10 7.05 0.17 -12.53
N SER A 11 8.03 -0.07 -11.65
CA SER A 11 8.65 0.91 -10.76
C SER A 11 9.67 1.80 -11.49
N ASP A 12 9.63 3.11 -11.21
CA ASP A 12 10.55 4.14 -11.72
C ASP A 12 11.14 4.98 -10.56
N TYR A 13 12.21 5.73 -10.81
CA TYR A 13 12.78 6.72 -9.89
C TYR A 13 11.75 7.69 -9.29
N SER A 14 10.71 8.04 -10.04
CA SER A 14 9.64 8.93 -9.56
C SER A 14 8.56 8.19 -8.74
N GLU A 15 8.31 6.90 -9.02
CA GLU A 15 7.16 6.16 -8.48
C GLU A 15 7.39 4.62 -8.35
N VAL A 16 7.26 4.09 -7.13
CA VAL A 16 7.31 2.64 -6.84
C VAL A 16 5.94 1.98 -6.98
N SER A 17 5.86 0.64 -6.99
CA SER A 17 4.62 -0.14 -7.21
C SER A 17 3.60 -0.10 -6.04
N THR A 18 2.38 -0.62 -6.27
CA THR A 18 1.21 -0.52 -5.37
C THR A 18 1.48 -0.98 -3.93
N SER A 19 1.23 -0.10 -2.96
CA SER A 19 1.04 -0.50 -1.56
C SER A 19 0.24 0.54 -0.76
N TYR A 20 -0.57 0.04 0.16
CA TYR A 20 -1.29 0.79 1.19
C TYR A 20 -0.99 0.17 2.55
N LEU A 21 -0.06 0.71 3.34
CA LEU A 21 -0.24 0.63 4.79
C LEU A 21 -1.64 1.18 5.14
N LEU A 22 -2.34 0.56 6.09
CA LEU A 22 -3.51 1.08 6.79
C LEU A 22 -3.27 0.86 8.29
N GLN A 23 -3.21 1.94 9.05
CA GLN A 23 -3.09 1.93 10.51
C GLN A 23 -4.39 2.41 11.17
N THR A 24 -4.58 1.98 12.42
CA THR A 24 -5.73 2.24 13.31
C THR A 24 -5.32 3.05 14.54
N GLY A 25 -6.28 3.63 15.29
CA GLY A 25 -5.98 4.58 16.37
C GLY A 25 -5.36 3.92 17.60
N ASP A 26 -5.65 2.63 17.78
CA ASP A 26 -5.02 1.70 18.72
C ASP A 26 -3.71 1.08 18.17
N GLY A 27 -3.19 1.62 17.06
CA GLY A 27 -1.84 1.31 16.55
C GLY A 27 -1.71 0.02 15.74
N GLN A 28 -2.78 -0.73 15.49
CA GLN A 28 -2.70 -1.93 14.65
C GLN A 28 -2.43 -1.54 13.18
N ASN A 29 -1.45 -2.22 12.57
CA ASN A 29 -1.11 -2.07 11.16
C ASN A 29 -1.64 -3.23 10.31
N PHE A 30 -2.05 -2.88 9.09
CA PHE A 30 -2.51 -3.70 7.98
C PHE A 30 -1.86 -3.18 6.70
N ILE A 31 -1.68 -4.00 5.68
CA ILE A 31 -1.26 -3.55 4.34
C ILE A 31 -2.25 -4.07 3.30
N PHE A 32 -2.72 -3.24 2.37
CA PHE A 32 -3.30 -3.69 1.10
C PHE A 32 -2.23 -3.56 0.01
N ASP A 33 -1.85 -4.68 -0.62
CA ASP A 33 -0.78 -4.82 -1.62
C ASP A 33 0.62 -4.34 -1.20
N VAL A 34 1.65 -4.95 -1.77
CA VAL A 34 3.07 -4.72 -1.42
C VAL A 34 3.96 -4.97 -2.64
N GLY A 35 3.78 -4.14 -3.65
CA GLY A 35 4.53 -4.16 -4.91
C GLY A 35 5.99 -3.70 -4.80
N THR A 36 6.76 -3.98 -5.85
CA THR A 36 8.17 -3.60 -6.04
C THR A 36 8.52 -2.19 -5.55
N GLY A 37 9.42 -2.09 -4.57
CA GLY A 37 9.94 -0.84 -4.00
C GLY A 37 9.12 -0.24 -2.86
N SER A 38 7.91 -0.75 -2.59
CA SER A 38 7.08 -0.28 -1.48
C SER A 38 7.71 -0.48 -0.09
N ILE A 39 8.68 -1.38 0.08
CA ILE A 39 9.40 -1.53 1.35
C ILE A 39 10.39 -0.39 1.62
N VAL A 40 11.06 0.13 0.58
CA VAL A 40 11.93 1.33 0.68
C VAL A 40 11.09 2.50 1.20
N ASN A 41 9.87 2.58 0.69
CA ASN A 41 8.86 3.52 1.14
C ASN A 41 8.49 3.27 2.62
N LEU A 42 8.08 2.06 3.00
CA LEU A 42 7.75 1.75 4.40
C LEU A 42 8.88 2.12 5.38
N TYR A 43 10.15 1.80 5.08
CA TYR A 43 11.31 2.24 5.89
C TYR A 43 11.35 3.76 6.05
N ALA A 44 11.21 4.51 4.96
CA ALA A 44 11.34 5.95 4.95
C ALA A 44 10.22 6.68 5.74
N THR A 45 9.07 6.04 6.00
CA THR A 45 8.01 6.61 6.88
C THR A 45 8.39 6.61 8.36
N ASN A 46 9.46 5.88 8.72
CA ASN A 46 9.85 5.57 10.10
C ASN A 46 8.77 4.84 10.93
N VAL A 47 7.82 4.16 10.28
CA VAL A 47 6.92 3.21 10.95
C VAL A 47 7.72 1.99 11.43
N ASN A 48 7.43 1.50 12.64
CA ASN A 48 8.13 0.31 13.16
C ASN A 48 7.69 -0.95 12.39
N LEU A 49 8.54 -1.42 11.47
CA LEU A 49 8.27 -2.60 10.63
C LEU A 49 8.07 -3.90 11.44
N ALA A 50 8.53 -3.97 12.70
CA ALA A 50 8.23 -5.07 13.63
C ALA A 50 6.71 -5.24 13.91
N THR A 51 5.93 -4.18 13.67
CA THR A 51 4.47 -4.16 13.86
C THR A 51 3.67 -4.42 12.58
N ILE A 52 4.35 -4.50 11.42
CA ILE A 52 3.73 -4.80 10.12
C ILE A 52 3.76 -6.31 9.93
N ASN A 53 2.69 -6.98 10.36
CA ASN A 53 2.53 -8.43 10.29
C ASN A 53 1.27 -8.91 9.56
N LYS A 54 0.53 -8.01 8.89
CA LYS A 54 -0.70 -8.33 8.14
C LYS A 54 -0.68 -7.66 6.77
N VAL A 55 -0.74 -8.47 5.72
CA VAL A 55 -0.83 -8.04 4.31
C VAL A 55 -2.08 -8.66 3.69
N PHE A 56 -2.81 -7.91 2.89
CA PHE A 56 -3.99 -8.32 2.15
C PHE A 56 -3.73 -8.02 0.67
N LEU A 57 -3.85 -9.02 -0.17
CA LEU A 57 -3.58 -8.89 -1.60
C LEU A 57 -4.90 -8.71 -2.36
N SER A 58 -4.95 -7.73 -3.26
CA SER A 58 -6.05 -7.59 -4.22
C SER A 58 -5.96 -8.67 -5.30
N HIS A 59 -4.75 -8.91 -5.81
CA HIS A 59 -4.45 -9.95 -6.78
C HIS A 59 -2.94 -10.27 -6.77
N LEU A 60 -2.48 -11.07 -7.75
CA LEU A 60 -1.16 -11.72 -7.72
C LEU A 60 -0.19 -11.24 -8.84
N HIS A 61 -0.37 -10.03 -9.36
CA HIS A 61 0.64 -9.38 -10.21
C HIS A 61 1.83 -8.87 -9.41
N SER A 62 3.01 -8.82 -10.06
CA SER A 62 4.29 -8.47 -9.42
C SER A 62 4.29 -7.08 -8.79
N ASP A 63 3.65 -6.10 -9.40
CA ASP A 63 3.47 -4.74 -8.88
C ASP A 63 2.46 -4.63 -7.73
N HIS A 64 1.86 -5.74 -7.30
CA HIS A 64 1.01 -5.83 -6.11
C HIS A 64 1.60 -6.77 -5.03
N ILE A 65 2.62 -7.59 -5.33
CA ILE A 65 3.12 -8.62 -4.41
C ILE A 65 4.64 -8.69 -4.20
N THR A 66 5.48 -8.11 -5.07
CA THR A 66 6.93 -8.44 -5.10
C THR A 66 7.68 -8.11 -3.81
N ASP A 67 7.31 -7.02 -3.12
CA ASP A 67 7.98 -6.63 -1.87
C ASP A 67 7.55 -7.48 -0.66
N LEU A 68 6.66 -8.47 -0.82
CA LEU A 68 6.55 -9.60 0.11
C LEU A 68 7.92 -10.25 0.34
N ALA A 69 8.78 -10.31 -0.67
CA ALA A 69 10.09 -10.96 -0.57
C ALA A 69 11.03 -10.29 0.45
N PRO A 70 11.41 -9.00 0.30
CA PRO A 70 12.20 -8.29 1.32
C PRO A 70 11.45 -8.14 2.66
N LEU A 71 10.11 -7.99 2.66
CA LEU A 71 9.32 -7.89 3.90
C LEU A 71 9.34 -9.20 4.70
N TYR A 72 9.37 -10.35 4.02
CA TYR A 72 9.51 -11.68 4.62
C TYR A 72 10.94 -11.98 5.04
N ALA A 73 11.92 -11.79 4.14
CA ALA A 73 13.34 -12.06 4.38
C ALA A 73 13.89 -11.29 5.59
N ILE A 74 13.58 -9.99 5.69
CA ILE A 74 14.00 -9.17 6.82
C ILE A 74 12.87 -9.17 7.85
N ALA A 75 13.03 -10.01 8.88
CA ALA A 75 12.08 -10.12 9.99
C ALA A 75 11.83 -8.80 10.74
N ASN A 76 12.74 -7.81 10.64
CA ASN A 76 12.56 -6.44 11.14
C ASN A 76 12.18 -6.35 12.63
N GLY A 77 12.57 -7.34 13.44
CA GLY A 77 12.20 -7.40 14.86
C GLY A 77 10.76 -7.86 15.14
N ARG A 78 9.99 -8.29 14.12
CA ARG A 78 8.68 -8.97 14.32
C ARG A 78 8.82 -10.12 15.31
N THR A 79 7.79 -10.33 16.12
CA THR A 79 7.69 -11.47 17.06
C THR A 79 6.67 -12.52 16.61
N SER A 80 5.90 -12.25 15.55
CA SER A 80 4.84 -13.10 15.00
C SER A 80 4.94 -13.17 13.46
N PRO A 81 4.38 -14.22 12.81
CA PRO A 81 4.51 -14.40 11.37
C PRO A 81 3.94 -13.24 10.56
N LEU A 82 4.52 -13.02 9.38
CA LEU A 82 3.91 -12.23 8.33
C LEU A 82 2.67 -12.97 7.79
N GLN A 83 1.48 -12.53 8.18
CA GLN A 83 0.21 -13.09 7.72
C GLN A 83 -0.17 -12.42 6.39
N VAL A 84 -0.41 -13.22 5.36
CA VAL A 84 -0.80 -12.78 4.01
C VAL A 84 -2.18 -13.34 3.68
N TRP A 85 -3.19 -12.49 3.71
CA TRP A 85 -4.50 -12.79 3.13
C TRP A 85 -4.45 -12.49 1.64
N GLY A 86 -5.09 -13.33 0.83
CA GLY A 86 -5.21 -13.08 -0.60
C GLY A 86 -6.11 -14.10 -1.28
N PRO A 87 -6.54 -13.83 -2.52
CA PRO A 87 -7.44 -14.70 -3.24
C PRO A 87 -6.77 -16.02 -3.67
N SER A 88 -7.59 -17.06 -3.81
CA SER A 88 -7.30 -18.23 -4.63
C SER A 88 -7.41 -17.85 -6.12
N GLY A 89 -6.64 -18.50 -6.99
CA GLY A 89 -6.82 -18.36 -8.43
C GLY A 89 -7.87 -19.32 -8.99
N ALA A 90 -7.97 -19.37 -10.31
CA ALA A 90 -8.68 -20.42 -11.06
C ALA A 90 -8.19 -21.85 -10.73
N THR A 91 -6.97 -22.00 -10.22
CA THR A 91 -6.38 -23.27 -9.79
C THR A 91 -5.61 -23.09 -8.48
N ALA A 92 -5.36 -24.18 -7.76
CA ALA A 92 -4.52 -24.15 -6.57
C ALA A 92 -3.08 -23.66 -6.86
N ALA A 93 -2.57 -23.83 -8.09
CA ALA A 93 -1.25 -23.36 -8.51
C ALA A 93 -1.20 -21.85 -8.81
N THR A 94 -2.35 -21.19 -8.96
CA THR A 94 -2.48 -19.76 -9.27
C THR A 94 -3.11 -18.95 -8.11
N GLY A 95 -3.17 -19.53 -6.91
CA GLY A 95 -3.65 -18.87 -5.69
C GLY A 95 -2.55 -18.43 -4.73
N THR A 96 -2.92 -17.59 -3.77
CA THR A 96 -2.06 -17.05 -2.71
C THR A 96 -1.30 -18.13 -1.93
N ASN A 97 -1.89 -19.32 -1.74
CA ASN A 97 -1.22 -20.47 -1.13
C ASN A 97 0.03 -20.92 -1.93
N ALA A 98 -0.10 -21.02 -3.26
CA ALA A 98 1.02 -21.36 -4.14
C ALA A 98 2.05 -20.21 -4.21
N THR A 99 1.61 -18.96 -4.25
CA THR A 99 2.49 -17.78 -4.21
C THR A 99 3.37 -17.77 -2.95
N VAL A 100 2.79 -17.98 -1.77
CA VAL A 100 3.54 -18.01 -0.50
C VAL A 100 4.42 -19.25 -0.38
N ALA A 101 4.00 -20.41 -0.90
CA ALA A 101 4.84 -21.61 -0.97
C ALA A 101 6.05 -21.41 -1.89
N GLY A 102 5.83 -20.83 -3.07
CA GLY A 102 6.88 -20.46 -4.01
C GLY A 102 7.86 -19.44 -3.43
N LEU A 103 7.36 -18.43 -2.71
CA LEU A 103 8.20 -17.43 -2.05
C LEU A 103 9.07 -18.03 -0.93
N ARG A 104 8.54 -18.95 -0.13
CA ARG A 104 9.32 -19.71 0.87
C ARG A 104 10.43 -20.54 0.21
N ALA A 105 10.18 -21.14 -0.95
CA ALA A 105 11.19 -21.89 -1.70
C ALA A 105 12.26 -20.97 -2.30
N PHE A 106 11.84 -19.87 -2.94
CA PHE A 106 12.72 -18.85 -3.53
C PHE A 106 13.69 -18.25 -2.51
N LEU A 107 13.21 -17.95 -1.30
CA LEU A 107 14.02 -17.41 -0.20
C LEU A 107 14.57 -18.48 0.76
N GLY A 108 14.56 -19.77 0.39
CA GLY A 108 14.97 -20.85 1.28
C GLY A 108 16.41 -20.72 1.81
N TRP A 109 17.36 -20.32 0.95
CA TRP A 109 18.75 -20.10 1.36
C TRP A 109 18.93 -18.83 2.21
N ASP A 110 18.19 -17.77 1.90
CA ASP A 110 18.18 -16.52 2.68
C ASP A 110 17.69 -16.77 4.11
N GLN A 111 16.59 -17.52 4.26
CA GLN A 111 16.06 -17.90 5.57
C GLN A 111 17.02 -18.80 6.35
N VAL A 112 17.63 -19.81 5.72
CA VAL A 112 18.63 -20.68 6.39
C VAL A 112 19.85 -19.87 6.85
N SER A 113 20.41 -19.01 5.99
CA SER A 113 21.60 -18.22 6.33
C SER A 113 21.34 -17.16 7.41
N ARG A 114 20.18 -16.47 7.36
CA ARG A 114 19.78 -15.54 8.42
C ARG A 114 19.54 -16.24 9.76
N ASN A 115 18.82 -17.37 9.76
CA ASN A 115 18.52 -18.09 10.99
C ASN A 115 19.79 -18.65 11.68
N HIS A 116 20.82 -19.01 10.90
CA HIS A 116 22.13 -19.40 11.42
C HIS A 116 22.84 -18.25 12.16
N VAL A 117 22.78 -17.02 11.62
CA VAL A 117 23.44 -15.84 12.21
C VAL A 117 22.64 -15.24 13.36
N SER A 118 21.31 -15.13 13.22
CA SER A 118 20.43 -14.48 14.20
C SER A 118 20.15 -15.32 15.45
N GLN A 119 20.45 -16.63 15.43
CA GLN A 119 20.32 -17.56 16.57
C GLN A 119 18.98 -17.44 17.31
N PHE A 120 17.89 -17.29 16.56
CA PHE A 120 16.56 -17.08 17.13
C PHE A 120 16.16 -18.24 18.06
N PRO A 121 15.42 -17.96 19.16
CA PRO A 121 14.85 -19.00 20.01
C PRO A 121 14.04 -20.03 19.22
N ALA A 122 14.03 -21.29 19.65
CA ALA A 122 13.38 -22.39 18.91
C ALA A 122 11.85 -22.21 18.72
N ASN A 123 11.21 -21.32 19.48
CA ASN A 123 9.80 -20.94 19.36
C ASN A 123 9.58 -19.58 18.66
N TYR A 124 10.61 -18.99 18.04
CA TYR A 124 10.49 -17.73 17.30
C TYR A 124 9.74 -17.93 15.98
N THR A 125 8.84 -17.00 15.68
CA THR A 125 7.96 -17.07 14.50
C THR A 125 7.94 -15.79 13.65
N GLY A 126 8.71 -14.75 14.01
CA GLY A 126 8.74 -13.47 13.28
C GLY A 126 9.39 -13.51 11.89
N ASN A 127 10.21 -14.54 11.66
CA ASN A 127 10.81 -14.95 10.39
C ASN A 127 9.90 -15.91 9.57
N GLN A 128 8.66 -16.15 9.99
CA GLN A 128 7.72 -16.99 9.24
C GLN A 128 6.77 -16.13 8.39
N ILE A 129 6.25 -16.72 7.31
CA ILE A 129 5.17 -16.19 6.48
C ILE A 129 4.06 -17.22 6.39
N VAL A 130 2.79 -16.80 6.45
CA VAL A 130 1.61 -17.67 6.47
C VAL A 130 0.57 -17.14 5.48
N ALA A 131 0.06 -18.01 4.61
CA ALA A 131 -1.03 -17.70 3.71
C ALA A 131 -2.38 -17.92 4.40
N ASN A 132 -3.32 -17.00 4.17
CA ASN A 132 -4.71 -17.04 4.60
C ASN A 132 -5.57 -16.88 3.33
N GLU A 133 -5.55 -17.91 2.49
CA GLU A 133 -6.22 -17.88 1.18
C GLU A 133 -7.75 -17.91 1.33
N PHE A 134 -8.43 -17.09 0.53
CA PHE A 134 -9.90 -17.01 0.46
C PHE A 134 -10.40 -17.10 -0.99
N LEU A 135 -11.70 -17.34 -1.19
CA LEU A 135 -12.26 -17.56 -2.53
C LEU A 135 -12.48 -16.23 -3.27
N TYR A 136 -11.83 -16.06 -4.42
CA TYR A 136 -11.93 -14.83 -5.22
C TYR A 136 -13.37 -14.48 -5.69
N ASN A 137 -14.25 -15.49 -5.78
CA ASN A 137 -15.58 -15.37 -6.38
C ASN A 137 -16.73 -15.11 -5.38
N VAL A 138 -16.42 -14.83 -4.11
CA VAL A 138 -17.45 -14.61 -3.07
C VAL A 138 -17.66 -13.12 -2.80
N THR A 139 -18.78 -12.59 -3.31
CA THR A 139 -19.28 -11.23 -3.05
C THR A 139 -19.44 -10.94 -1.55
N ASN A 140 -18.90 -9.81 -1.07
CA ASN A 140 -18.91 -9.38 0.33
C ASN A 140 -18.34 -10.41 1.34
N GLN A 141 -17.34 -11.22 0.95
CA GLN A 141 -16.72 -12.18 1.88
C GLN A 141 -15.97 -11.45 3.01
N ILE A 142 -16.26 -11.77 4.28
CA ILE A 142 -15.39 -11.39 5.40
C ILE A 142 -14.15 -12.27 5.36
N ILE A 143 -12.97 -11.66 5.20
CA ILE A 143 -11.67 -12.34 5.15
C ILE A 143 -10.84 -12.12 6.43
N TYR A 144 -11.16 -11.08 7.21
CA TYR A 144 -10.60 -10.84 8.54
C TYR A 144 -11.64 -10.19 9.44
N ASN A 145 -11.69 -10.59 10.71
CA ASN A 145 -12.62 -10.06 11.72
C ASN A 145 -12.02 -10.29 13.12
N GLN A 146 -11.08 -9.43 13.53
CA GLN A 146 -10.35 -9.56 14.80
C GLN A 146 -10.01 -8.18 15.36
N SER A 147 -9.92 -8.04 16.68
CA SER A 147 -9.47 -6.81 17.37
C SER A 147 -10.19 -5.53 16.91
N GLY A 148 -11.52 -5.57 16.75
CA GLY A 148 -12.33 -4.42 16.31
C GLY A 148 -12.15 -4.01 14.84
N VAL A 149 -11.31 -4.72 14.08
CA VAL A 149 -11.07 -4.50 12.65
C VAL A 149 -11.72 -5.61 11.82
N GLN A 150 -12.38 -5.21 10.75
CA GLN A 150 -12.95 -6.11 9.74
C GLN A 150 -12.39 -5.79 8.35
N VAL A 151 -12.05 -6.83 7.61
CA VAL A 151 -11.69 -6.74 6.18
C VAL A 151 -12.64 -7.63 5.38
N TRP A 152 -13.19 -7.09 4.30
CA TRP A 152 -13.98 -7.81 3.31
C TRP A 152 -13.24 -7.84 1.97
N SER A 153 -13.51 -8.86 1.17
CA SER A 153 -13.23 -8.89 -0.26
C SER A 153 -14.52 -8.89 -1.09
N ASN A 154 -14.39 -8.52 -2.37
CA ASN A 154 -15.42 -8.65 -3.38
C ASN A 154 -14.77 -8.93 -4.74
N PRO A 155 -15.35 -9.77 -5.62
CA PRO A 155 -14.77 -10.05 -6.95
C PRO A 155 -14.52 -8.79 -7.77
N ALA A 156 -13.34 -8.72 -8.39
CA ALA A 156 -12.95 -7.74 -9.40
C ALA A 156 -12.81 -8.43 -10.77
N PHE A 157 -12.63 -7.67 -11.86
CA PHE A 157 -12.42 -8.24 -13.20
C PHE A 157 -11.26 -7.57 -13.92
N HIS A 158 -10.25 -8.37 -14.25
CA HIS A 158 -8.97 -7.91 -14.79
C HIS A 158 -8.30 -9.04 -15.62
N TYR A 159 -7.96 -8.74 -16.87
CA TYR A 159 -7.43 -9.67 -17.90
C TYR A 159 -8.24 -10.96 -18.16
N ASP A 160 -9.53 -10.98 -17.84
CA ASP A 160 -10.36 -12.22 -17.85
C ASP A 160 -9.76 -13.36 -17.01
N THR A 161 -8.95 -13.00 -16.00
CA THR A 161 -8.28 -13.97 -15.12
C THR A 161 -9.08 -14.17 -13.82
N PRO A 162 -9.42 -15.41 -13.43
CA PRO A 162 -10.10 -15.65 -12.16
C PRO A 162 -9.10 -15.59 -10.99
N GLY A 163 -9.28 -14.59 -10.12
CA GLY A 163 -8.42 -14.32 -8.96
C GLY A 163 -8.57 -12.92 -8.34
N PRO A 164 -8.64 -11.82 -9.12
CA PRO A 164 -8.65 -10.47 -8.58
C PRO A 164 -9.86 -10.13 -7.69
N VAL A 165 -9.61 -9.37 -6.62
CA VAL A 165 -10.62 -8.85 -5.70
C VAL A 165 -10.37 -7.40 -5.29
N SER A 166 -11.45 -6.67 -5.04
CA SER A 166 -11.46 -5.42 -4.29
C SER A 166 -11.50 -5.69 -2.79
N LEU A 167 -10.93 -4.78 -1.98
CA LEU A 167 -10.81 -4.90 -0.53
C LEU A 167 -11.52 -3.75 0.19
N LYS A 168 -12.17 -4.02 1.32
CA LYS A 168 -12.73 -2.99 2.22
C LYS A 168 -12.25 -3.24 3.64
N LEU A 169 -11.72 -2.21 4.31
CA LEU A 169 -11.41 -2.21 5.74
C LEU A 169 -12.46 -1.36 6.49
N ARG A 170 -13.03 -1.88 7.59
CA ARG A 170 -13.74 -1.07 8.60
C ARG A 170 -13.08 -1.20 9.98
N TRP A 171 -12.90 -0.07 10.65
CA TRP A 171 -12.56 0.02 12.08
C TRP A 171 -13.44 1.08 12.72
N ASN A 172 -14.12 0.73 13.82
CA ASN A 172 -15.20 1.54 14.39
C ASN A 172 -16.21 1.94 13.29
N ASN A 173 -16.49 3.25 13.14
CA ASN A 173 -17.38 3.79 12.12
C ASN A 173 -16.65 4.30 10.86
N ILE A 174 -15.34 4.05 10.71
CA ILE A 174 -14.55 4.49 9.56
C ILE A 174 -14.33 3.32 8.59
N THR A 175 -14.65 3.53 7.32
CA THR A 175 -14.56 2.54 6.24
C THR A 175 -13.72 3.06 5.06
N VAL A 176 -12.74 2.27 4.64
CA VAL A 176 -11.91 2.53 3.45
C VAL A 176 -12.08 1.37 2.48
N THR A 177 -12.48 1.65 1.24
CA THR A 177 -12.53 0.66 0.15
C THR A 177 -11.43 0.92 -0.87
N TYR A 178 -10.82 -0.15 -1.38
CA TYR A 178 -9.81 -0.15 -2.42
C TYR A 178 -10.19 -1.14 -3.53
N SER A 179 -10.08 -0.73 -4.80
CA SER A 179 -10.51 -1.53 -5.95
C SER A 179 -9.67 -2.78 -6.23
N GLY A 180 -8.38 -2.79 -5.89
CA GLY A 180 -7.43 -3.61 -6.67
C GLY A 180 -7.35 -3.11 -8.11
N ASP A 181 -6.98 -3.98 -9.04
CA ASP A 181 -7.04 -3.70 -10.47
C ASP A 181 -8.34 -4.24 -11.05
N THR A 182 -9.06 -3.42 -11.81
CA THR A 182 -10.39 -3.75 -12.32
C THR A 182 -10.86 -2.81 -13.43
N VAL A 183 -11.59 -3.38 -14.39
CA VAL A 183 -12.54 -2.61 -15.22
C VAL A 183 -13.66 -2.01 -14.34
N PRO A 184 -14.42 -1.01 -14.81
CA PRO A 184 -15.53 -0.44 -14.04
C PRO A 184 -16.64 -1.48 -13.81
N LEU A 185 -16.97 -1.76 -12.54
CA LEU A 185 -17.99 -2.74 -12.16
C LEU A 185 -19.09 -2.15 -11.27
N THR A 186 -20.35 -2.49 -11.57
CA THR A 186 -21.49 -2.18 -10.68
C THR A 186 -21.41 -2.95 -9.36
N THR A 187 -20.79 -4.14 -9.35
CA THR A 187 -20.46 -4.88 -8.12
C THR A 187 -19.48 -4.11 -7.24
N PHE A 188 -18.49 -3.41 -7.83
CA PHE A 188 -17.62 -2.53 -7.06
C PHE A 188 -18.39 -1.34 -6.48
N VAL A 189 -19.23 -0.65 -7.26
CA VAL A 189 -20.04 0.48 -6.75
C VAL A 189 -20.91 0.03 -5.56
N ASN A 190 -21.60 -1.09 -5.70
CA ASN A 190 -22.40 -1.69 -4.62
C ASN A 190 -21.55 -2.08 -3.39
N PHE A 191 -20.34 -2.60 -3.60
CA PHE A 191 -19.40 -2.93 -2.52
C PHE A 191 -18.85 -1.69 -1.83
N ALA A 192 -18.47 -0.65 -2.57
CA ALA A 192 -17.86 0.57 -2.06
C ALA A 192 -18.87 1.54 -1.41
N GLN A 193 -20.17 1.39 -1.68
CA GLN A 193 -21.21 2.28 -1.17
C GLN A 193 -21.13 2.46 0.36
N GLY A 194 -21.26 3.72 0.80
CA GLY A 194 -21.23 4.12 2.20
C GLY A 194 -19.83 4.15 2.84
N SER A 195 -18.75 4.00 2.07
CA SER A 195 -17.38 4.16 2.59
C SER A 195 -17.02 5.64 2.75
N ASP A 196 -16.29 5.99 3.82
CA ASP A 196 -15.71 7.33 4.00
C ASP A 196 -14.72 7.65 2.88
N VAL A 197 -13.87 6.68 2.53
CA VAL A 197 -12.86 6.81 1.48
C VAL A 197 -12.97 5.67 0.49
N VAL A 198 -12.96 6.01 -0.79
CA VAL A 198 -12.94 5.06 -1.90
C VAL A 198 -11.72 5.33 -2.77
N ILE A 199 -10.83 4.37 -2.80
CA ILE A 199 -9.61 4.34 -3.58
C ILE A 199 -9.89 3.46 -4.80
N HIS A 200 -9.68 3.98 -6.00
CA HIS A 200 -9.92 3.24 -7.24
C HIS A 200 -8.78 3.41 -8.23
N GLU A 201 -8.38 2.30 -8.86
CA GLU A 201 -7.45 2.30 -9.99
C GLU A 201 -7.97 3.17 -11.14
N SER A 202 -7.05 3.76 -11.88
CA SER A 202 -7.39 4.75 -12.90
C SER A 202 -6.28 4.77 -13.95
N VAL A 203 -5.96 3.60 -14.53
CA VAL A 203 -4.79 3.36 -15.39
C VAL A 203 -4.51 4.50 -16.36
N GLY A 204 -3.25 4.93 -16.40
CA GLY A 204 -2.86 5.99 -17.31
C GLY A 204 -1.58 6.73 -16.96
N PRO A 205 -1.39 7.91 -17.56
CA PRO A 205 -2.36 8.62 -18.42
C PRO A 205 -2.76 7.85 -19.69
N VAL A 206 -4.05 7.88 -20.06
CA VAL A 206 -4.57 7.11 -21.22
C VAL A 206 -3.79 7.34 -22.51
N TRP A 207 -3.29 8.56 -22.75
CA TRP A 207 -2.53 8.90 -23.96
C TRP A 207 -1.15 8.21 -24.06
N ASN A 208 -0.56 7.77 -22.95
CA ASN A 208 0.66 6.96 -22.95
C ASN A 208 0.38 5.54 -23.45
N PHE A 209 -0.82 5.02 -23.21
CA PHE A 209 -1.21 3.67 -23.61
C PHE A 209 -1.87 3.63 -24.99
N SER A 210 -2.65 4.65 -25.36
CA SER A 210 -3.31 4.69 -26.67
C SER A 210 -2.32 4.73 -27.84
N THR A 211 -1.12 5.26 -27.61
CA THR A 211 0.00 5.32 -28.57
C THR A 211 0.89 4.07 -28.56
N ALA A 212 0.80 3.21 -27.53
CA ALA A 212 1.62 2.00 -27.37
C ALA A 212 1.08 0.76 -28.12
N GLY A 213 0.33 0.98 -29.21
CA GLY A 213 -0.23 -0.08 -30.05
C GLY A 213 -1.15 -1.06 -29.31
N VAL A 214 -1.24 -2.30 -29.82
CA VAL A 214 -2.14 -3.34 -29.29
C VAL A 214 -1.90 -3.63 -27.81
N ALA A 215 -0.63 -3.60 -27.35
CA ALA A 215 -0.31 -3.83 -25.95
C ALA A 215 -0.93 -2.77 -25.03
N GLY A 216 -0.80 -1.48 -25.38
CA GLY A 216 -1.41 -0.39 -24.62
C GLY A 216 -2.94 -0.39 -24.69
N GLN A 217 -3.53 -0.76 -25.84
CA GLN A 217 -4.98 -0.90 -25.97
C GLN A 217 -5.51 -2.07 -25.10
N ASN A 218 -4.81 -3.19 -25.03
CA ASN A 218 -5.17 -4.32 -24.15
C ASN A 218 -5.11 -3.95 -22.67
N ILE A 219 -4.17 -3.10 -22.25
CA ILE A 219 -4.14 -2.52 -20.90
C ILE A 219 -5.40 -1.67 -20.68
N LEU A 220 -5.70 -0.72 -21.57
CA LEU A 220 -6.88 0.15 -21.45
C LEU A 220 -8.23 -0.60 -21.43
N LEU A 221 -8.30 -1.81 -21.98
CA LEU A 221 -9.49 -2.66 -21.97
C LEU A 221 -9.67 -3.50 -20.69
N ASN A 222 -8.64 -3.64 -19.86
CA ASN A 222 -8.62 -4.52 -18.68
C ASN A 222 -8.49 -3.76 -17.34
N HIS A 223 -8.65 -2.44 -17.40
CA HIS A 223 -8.48 -1.49 -16.31
C HIS A 223 -9.55 -0.38 -16.41
N THR A 224 -9.47 0.63 -15.55
CA THR A 224 -10.37 1.78 -15.52
C THR A 224 -9.66 3.05 -15.99
N SER A 225 -10.17 3.75 -17.02
CA SER A 225 -9.61 5.06 -17.44
C SER A 225 -10.00 6.22 -16.50
N GLN A 226 -9.31 7.37 -16.60
CA GLN A 226 -9.63 8.57 -15.79
C GLN A 226 -11.10 9.02 -15.92
N THR A 227 -11.69 8.96 -17.12
CA THR A 227 -13.10 9.34 -17.31
C THR A 227 -14.05 8.31 -16.70
N GLN A 228 -13.68 7.02 -16.70
CA GLN A 228 -14.46 5.94 -16.10
C GLN A 228 -14.36 5.93 -14.57
N VAL A 229 -13.19 6.24 -13.96
CA VAL A 229 -13.09 6.30 -12.49
C VAL A 229 -13.97 7.42 -11.94
N GLY A 230 -14.09 8.54 -12.66
CA GLY A 230 -15.06 9.59 -12.33
C GLY A 230 -16.52 9.13 -12.44
N GLN A 231 -16.86 8.24 -13.38
CA GLN A 231 -18.19 7.62 -13.44
C GLN A 231 -18.43 6.69 -12.23
N VAL A 232 -17.43 5.92 -11.80
CA VAL A 232 -17.51 5.07 -10.61
C VAL A 232 -17.69 5.92 -9.35
N PHE A 233 -16.94 7.02 -9.19
CA PHE A 233 -17.11 7.93 -8.05
C PHE A 233 -18.47 8.65 -8.05
N ALA A 234 -18.98 9.05 -9.23
CA ALA A 234 -20.29 9.69 -9.37
C ALA A 234 -21.48 8.73 -9.17
N ALA A 235 -21.27 7.42 -9.33
CA ALA A 235 -22.29 6.39 -9.08
C ALA A 235 -22.50 6.10 -7.58
N LEU A 236 -21.60 6.55 -6.70
CA LEU A 236 -21.72 6.41 -5.25
C LEU A 236 -22.66 7.47 -4.69
N ASN A 237 -23.75 7.04 -4.03
CA ASN A 237 -24.76 7.94 -3.47
C ASN A 237 -25.18 7.53 -2.04
N PRO A 238 -24.83 8.29 -0.99
CA PRO A 238 -24.03 9.52 -1.04
C PRO A 238 -22.60 9.26 -1.54
N ALA A 239 -21.99 10.31 -2.10
CA ALA A 239 -20.60 10.31 -2.54
C ALA A 239 -19.66 10.11 -1.33
N PRO A 240 -18.47 9.51 -1.52
CA PRO A 240 -17.50 9.30 -0.45
C PRO A 240 -16.99 10.65 0.08
N ARG A 241 -16.61 10.67 1.37
CA ARG A 241 -15.98 11.84 2.01
C ARG A 241 -14.62 12.15 1.38
N LEU A 242 -13.96 11.17 0.76
CA LEU A 242 -12.88 11.37 -0.21
C LEU A 242 -12.85 10.26 -1.27
N ALA A 243 -12.88 10.65 -2.55
CA ALA A 243 -12.48 9.78 -3.65
C ALA A 243 -10.96 9.90 -3.91
N ILE A 244 -10.27 8.79 -4.15
CA ILE A 244 -8.83 8.77 -4.46
C ILE A 244 -8.61 7.98 -5.75
N ALA A 245 -8.18 8.64 -6.82
CA ALA A 245 -7.72 7.98 -8.04
C ALA A 245 -6.25 7.56 -7.88
N THR A 246 -5.94 6.31 -8.20
CA THR A 246 -4.61 5.72 -8.03
C THR A 246 -4.22 4.85 -9.23
N HIS A 247 -3.07 4.17 -9.16
CA HIS A 247 -2.61 3.23 -10.19
C HIS A 247 -2.41 3.92 -11.55
N LEU A 248 -1.70 5.05 -11.55
CA LEU A 248 -1.44 5.86 -12.74
C LEU A 248 -0.17 6.71 -12.58
N SER A 249 0.49 7.07 -13.69
CA SER A 249 1.74 7.84 -13.66
C SER A 249 1.54 9.35 -13.50
N VAL A 250 1.98 9.93 -12.37
CA VAL A 250 1.76 11.35 -12.04
C VAL A 250 3.02 12.20 -12.17
N ASN A 251 3.00 13.18 -13.06
CA ASN A 251 3.98 14.25 -13.16
C ASN A 251 3.32 15.62 -13.38
N GLU A 252 4.12 16.68 -13.40
CA GLU A 252 3.70 18.07 -13.60
C GLU A 252 2.88 18.34 -14.86
N TYR A 253 3.10 17.57 -15.93
CA TYR A 253 2.34 17.66 -17.18
C TYR A 253 1.05 16.82 -17.17
N SER A 254 1.05 15.67 -16.49
CA SER A 254 -0.09 14.74 -16.49
C SER A 254 -1.16 15.08 -15.46
N ILE A 255 -0.78 15.65 -14.31
CA ILE A 255 -1.69 15.84 -13.15
C ILE A 255 -2.94 16.67 -13.48
N VAL A 256 -2.80 17.77 -14.22
CA VAL A 256 -3.96 18.64 -14.56
C VAL A 256 -4.91 17.96 -15.55
N PRO A 257 -4.45 17.38 -16.69
CA PRO A 257 -5.34 16.60 -17.55
C PRO A 257 -5.97 15.36 -16.88
N ILE A 258 -5.26 14.67 -15.98
CA ILE A 258 -5.83 13.56 -15.18
C ILE A 258 -7.02 14.06 -14.35
N ILE A 259 -6.83 15.13 -13.57
CA ILE A 259 -7.90 15.73 -12.75
C ILE A 259 -9.05 16.19 -13.64
N SER A 260 -8.76 16.84 -14.78
CA SER A 260 -9.77 17.31 -15.73
C SER A 260 -10.63 16.17 -16.29
N ALA A 261 -10.01 15.05 -16.69
CA ALA A 261 -10.72 13.88 -17.19
C ALA A 261 -11.63 13.26 -16.11
N ILE A 262 -11.16 13.11 -14.87
CA ILE A 262 -11.98 12.61 -13.75
C ILE A 262 -13.12 13.60 -13.44
N ARG A 263 -12.85 14.90 -13.44
CA ARG A 263 -13.86 15.95 -13.17
C ARG A 263 -14.91 16.10 -14.27
N SER A 264 -14.66 15.62 -15.49
CA SER A 264 -15.66 15.58 -16.55
C SER A 264 -16.88 14.68 -16.22
N THR A 265 -16.69 13.69 -15.34
CA THR A 265 -17.74 12.74 -14.91
C THR A 265 -17.99 12.75 -13.39
N TYR A 266 -17.02 13.17 -12.57
CA TYR A 266 -17.17 13.45 -11.13
C TYR A 266 -17.02 14.95 -10.82
N PRO A 267 -17.97 15.82 -11.23
CA PRO A 267 -17.82 17.27 -11.17
C PRO A 267 -17.85 17.85 -9.75
N VAL A 268 -18.46 17.14 -8.78
CA VAL A 268 -18.67 17.60 -7.40
C VAL A 268 -18.20 16.52 -6.42
N GLY A 269 -17.71 16.94 -5.25
CA GLY A 269 -17.23 16.05 -4.18
C GLY A 269 -15.70 16.02 -4.05
N PRO A 270 -15.13 15.67 -2.88
CA PRO A 270 -13.68 15.66 -2.69
C PRO A 270 -13.00 14.58 -3.55
N LEU A 271 -11.87 14.95 -4.16
CA LEU A 271 -11.05 14.10 -5.02
C LEU A 271 -9.57 14.35 -4.71
N ALA A 272 -8.81 13.29 -4.51
CA ALA A 272 -7.35 13.31 -4.53
C ALA A 272 -6.82 12.43 -5.67
N ILE A 273 -5.64 12.78 -6.20
CA ILE A 273 -4.82 11.88 -7.01
C ILE A 273 -3.73 11.32 -6.10
N ALA A 274 -3.55 10.01 -6.11
CA ALA A 274 -2.52 9.34 -5.33
C ALA A 274 -1.12 9.70 -5.84
N GLN A 275 -0.22 9.97 -4.91
CA GLN A 275 1.23 10.11 -5.12
C GLN A 275 1.90 9.59 -3.85
N ASP A 276 3.12 9.08 -3.97
CA ASP A 276 3.92 8.83 -2.77
C ASP A 276 4.12 10.09 -1.94
N LEU A 277 4.35 9.88 -0.66
CA LEU A 277 4.24 10.83 0.43
C LEU A 277 2.81 11.29 0.76
N ASN A 278 1.78 11.08 -0.07
CA ASN A 278 0.42 11.48 0.29
C ASN A 278 -0.08 10.82 1.58
N VAL A 279 -0.83 11.64 2.31
CA VAL A 279 -1.34 11.43 3.66
C VAL A 279 -2.80 11.84 3.68
N TRP A 280 -3.65 11.10 4.39
CA TRP A 280 -5.06 11.42 4.64
C TRP A 280 -5.42 11.03 6.08
N ASP A 281 -5.45 12.01 6.97
CA ASP A 281 -5.79 11.80 8.38
C ASP A 281 -7.32 11.68 8.53
N ILE A 282 -7.86 10.47 8.38
CA ILE A 282 -9.31 10.20 8.42
C ILE A 282 -9.79 10.06 9.87
N SER A 283 -10.63 11.00 10.32
CA SER A 283 -11.46 10.93 11.54
C SER A 283 -12.96 10.82 11.17
N PRO A 284 -13.89 10.68 12.14
CA PRO A 284 -15.33 10.70 11.86
C PRO A 284 -15.85 12.04 11.28
N THR A 285 -15.18 13.15 11.56
CA THR A 285 -15.63 14.51 11.19
C THR A 285 -14.81 15.14 10.07
N ASN A 286 -13.54 14.77 9.92
CA ASN A 286 -12.60 15.42 9.00
C ASN A 286 -11.73 14.40 8.24
N ILE A 287 -11.18 14.81 7.10
CA ILE A 287 -10.11 14.11 6.36
C ILE A 287 -9.08 15.16 5.93
N THR A 288 -7.93 15.21 6.62
CA THR A 288 -6.86 16.16 6.27
C THR A 288 -5.85 15.51 5.34
N GLN A 289 -5.70 16.03 4.12
CA GLN A 289 -4.58 15.63 3.26
C GLN A 289 -3.28 16.33 3.70
N ARG A 290 -2.17 15.58 3.78
CA ARG A 290 -0.81 16.14 3.88
C ARG A 290 0.10 15.47 2.84
N ARG A 291 1.38 15.83 2.86
CA ARG A 291 2.46 15.05 2.24
C ARG A 291 3.56 14.85 3.29
N PHE A 292 4.01 13.62 3.53
CA PHE A 292 5.19 13.35 4.36
C PHE A 292 6.45 13.92 3.69
N LEU A 293 7.58 13.96 4.38
CA LEU A 293 8.85 14.44 3.81
C LEU A 293 9.99 13.54 4.28
N VAL A 294 10.59 12.79 3.33
CA VAL A 294 11.76 11.97 3.62
C VAL A 294 12.97 12.88 3.84
N GLN A 295 13.70 12.67 4.92
CA GLN A 295 14.98 13.37 5.11
C GLN A 295 16.08 12.69 4.27
N PRO A 296 17.05 13.44 3.69
CA PRO A 296 18.10 12.87 2.84
C PRO A 296 18.96 11.78 3.51
N ASN A 297 19.01 11.77 4.85
CA ASN A 297 19.94 10.95 5.63
C ASN A 297 19.26 9.79 6.38
N ILE A 298 18.05 9.36 5.99
CA ILE A 298 17.40 8.19 6.62
C ILE A 298 18.15 6.91 6.24
N GLN A 299 19.06 6.47 7.10
CA GLN A 299 19.52 5.09 7.15
C GLN A 299 18.38 4.23 7.73
N GLY A 300 17.91 3.26 6.95
CA GLY A 300 16.76 2.43 7.33
C GLY A 300 17.06 1.52 8.53
N GLY A 301 16.21 1.60 9.57
CA GLY A 301 16.25 0.70 10.71
C GLY A 301 16.60 1.37 12.04
N ILE A 302 15.59 1.96 12.70
CA ILE A 302 15.68 2.18 14.15
C ILE A 302 15.54 0.80 14.82
N PHE A 303 16.69 0.17 15.10
CA PHE A 303 16.77 -0.96 16.01
C PHE A 303 16.47 -0.47 17.43
N VAL A 304 15.19 -0.48 17.82
CA VAL A 304 14.78 -0.20 19.21
C VAL A 304 15.38 -1.29 20.11
N PRO A 305 16.30 -0.98 21.04
CA PRO A 305 16.96 -2.01 21.84
C PRO A 305 15.97 -2.69 22.79
N VAL A 306 15.90 -4.02 22.74
CA VAL A 306 15.15 -4.81 23.73
C VAL A 306 15.96 -4.87 25.02
N GLY A 307 15.88 -3.81 25.83
CA GLY A 307 16.38 -3.79 27.21
C GLY A 307 17.90 -3.68 27.37
N GLY A 308 18.52 -2.63 26.80
CA GLY A 308 19.92 -2.31 27.07
C GLY A 308 20.32 -0.92 26.58
N THR A 309 21.01 -0.13 27.40
CA THR A 309 21.42 1.26 27.10
C THR A 309 22.87 1.39 26.63
N THR A 310 23.53 0.28 26.25
CA THR A 310 24.94 0.24 25.88
C THR A 310 25.18 -0.69 24.69
N ASP A 311 25.71 -0.13 23.61
CA ASP A 311 26.34 -0.87 22.51
C ASP A 311 27.65 -1.53 23.00
N PRO A 312 27.86 -2.85 22.81
CA PRO A 312 29.13 -3.52 23.14
C PRO A 312 30.38 -2.93 22.47
N ALA A 313 30.24 -2.23 21.33
CA ALA A 313 31.37 -1.64 20.62
C ALA A 313 31.83 -0.27 21.17
N GLY A 314 31.14 0.28 22.17
CA GLY A 314 31.57 1.51 22.86
C GLY A 314 31.41 2.79 22.04
N TYR A 315 30.72 2.77 20.90
CA TYR A 315 30.42 3.97 20.14
C TYR A 315 29.39 4.81 20.89
N SER A 316 29.81 5.97 21.39
CA SER A 316 28.88 7.03 21.78
C SER A 316 28.16 7.52 20.54
N LEU A 317 26.90 7.09 20.34
CA LEU A 317 25.99 7.77 19.41
C LEU A 317 26.02 9.27 19.73
N PRO A 318 26.09 10.15 18.72
CA PRO A 318 26.09 11.59 18.97
C PRO A 318 24.80 11.93 19.73
N THR A 319 24.93 12.71 20.81
CA THR A 319 23.79 13.23 21.57
C THR A 319 23.07 14.27 20.73
N VAL A 320 22.26 13.79 19.79
CA VAL A 320 21.11 14.53 19.25
C VAL A 320 20.29 14.90 20.48
N SER A 321 20.27 16.20 20.82
CA SER A 321 19.40 16.66 21.89
C SER A 321 17.98 16.26 21.52
N ALA A 322 17.28 15.61 22.44
CA ALA A 322 15.89 15.26 22.26
C ALA A 322 15.07 16.56 22.27
N GLN A 323 15.04 17.25 21.13
CA GLN A 323 14.14 18.37 20.89
C GLN A 323 12.75 17.77 20.80
N THR A 324 12.12 17.62 21.98
CA THR A 324 10.77 17.11 22.14
C THR A 324 9.79 18.12 21.56
N TRP A 325 9.64 18.09 20.24
CA TRP A 325 8.52 18.71 19.55
C TRP A 325 7.24 18.18 20.20
N PRO A 326 6.37 19.05 20.74
CA PRO A 326 5.22 18.60 21.49
C PRO A 326 4.24 17.94 20.53
N PHE A 327 4.17 16.60 20.58
CA PHE A 327 3.03 15.87 20.06
C PHE A 327 1.77 16.45 20.72
N PRO A 328 0.78 16.93 19.96
CA PRO A 328 -0.52 17.23 20.55
C PRO A 328 -1.08 15.94 21.13
N THR A 329 -1.47 15.96 22.40
CA THR A 329 -2.05 14.80 23.08
C THR A 329 -3.28 14.34 22.28
N VAL A 330 -3.20 13.16 21.65
CA VAL A 330 -4.27 12.69 20.76
C VAL A 330 -5.49 12.34 21.60
N THR A 331 -6.52 13.19 21.55
CA THR A 331 -7.80 12.98 22.24
C THR A 331 -8.67 11.98 21.48
N ASP A 332 -8.32 10.70 21.59
CA ASP A 332 -9.17 9.49 21.51
C ASP A 332 -10.08 9.29 20.27
N THR A 333 -9.92 10.09 19.21
CA THR A 333 -10.85 10.13 18.06
C THR A 333 -10.17 10.33 16.69
N GLY A 334 -8.84 10.47 16.66
CA GLY A 334 -8.04 10.81 15.47
C GLY A 334 -7.10 9.69 15.01
N LEU A 335 -6.53 9.84 13.80
CA LEU A 335 -5.75 8.78 13.13
C LEU A 335 -4.90 9.36 11.97
N THR A 336 -3.59 9.05 11.90
CA THR A 336 -2.58 9.93 11.26
C THR A 336 -1.67 9.25 10.19
N LEU A 337 -1.81 9.56 8.90
CA LEU A 337 -1.24 8.82 7.75
C LEU A 337 0.19 9.27 7.32
N LEU A 338 0.99 8.39 6.66
CA LEU A 338 2.34 8.65 6.09
C LEU A 338 2.65 7.71 4.88
N SER A 339 2.86 8.19 3.64
CA SER A 339 3.52 7.41 2.54
C SER A 339 4.87 8.02 2.12
N THR A 340 5.52 7.68 0.98
CA THR A 340 7.00 7.92 0.89
C THR A 340 7.69 7.98 -0.49
N ALA A 341 8.50 9.00 -0.79
CA ALA A 341 9.44 9.09 -1.93
C ALA A 341 10.36 10.34 -1.80
N VAL A 342 11.67 10.22 -2.01
CA VAL A 342 12.62 11.37 -1.96
C VAL A 342 12.61 12.11 -3.31
N ASN A 343 12.85 13.43 -3.32
CA ASN A 343 13.34 14.13 -4.52
C ASN A 343 14.78 14.62 -4.27
N THR A 344 15.75 14.04 -4.97
CA THR A 344 17.16 14.45 -4.92
C THR A 344 17.46 15.44 -6.04
N THR A 345 17.43 16.74 -5.74
CA THR A 345 17.86 17.78 -6.68
C THR A 345 19.34 17.65 -7.01
N SER A 346 19.66 17.37 -8.26
CA SER A 346 21.04 17.30 -8.77
C SER A 346 21.64 18.69 -8.94
N THR A 347 22.45 19.13 -7.97
CA THR A 347 23.28 20.32 -8.13
C THR A 347 24.41 20.05 -9.12
N SER A 348 24.39 20.73 -10.27
CA SER A 348 25.43 20.63 -11.29
C SER A 348 26.76 21.18 -10.77
N GLN A 349 27.79 20.33 -10.68
CA GLN A 349 29.16 20.80 -10.55
C GLN A 349 29.69 21.24 -11.92
N THR A 350 29.88 22.55 -12.09
CA THR A 350 30.60 23.10 -13.24
C THR A 350 32.10 22.83 -13.09
N SER A 351 32.65 21.95 -13.92
CA SER A 351 34.10 21.74 -14.01
C SER A 351 34.79 22.95 -14.67
N THR A 352 35.41 23.82 -13.87
CA THR A 352 36.37 24.80 -14.38
C THR A 352 37.67 24.07 -14.73
N ALA A 353 38.09 24.14 -15.99
CA ALA A 353 39.36 23.58 -16.42
C ALA A 353 40.54 24.42 -15.90
N GLY A 354 41.66 23.73 -15.60
CA GLY A 354 42.96 24.27 -15.24
C GLY A 354 44.03 23.21 -15.49
#